data_AF-A0A259HNB6-F1
#
_entry.id   AF-A0A259HNB6-F1
#
_cell.length_a   1.000
_cell.length_b   1.000
_cell.length_c   1.000
_cell.angle_alpha   90.00
_cell.angle_beta   90.00
_cell.angle_gamma   90.00
#
_symmetry.space_group_name_H-M   'P 1'
#
loop_
_entity.id
_entity.type
_entity.pdbx_description
1 polymer ?
#
loop_
_entity_poly.entity_id
_entity_poly.type
_entity_poly.pdbx_seq_one_letter_code
_entity_poly.pdbx_strand_id
1 'polypeptide(L)' 'VAEMLGVTRAALSNVLNEKAAISPLMALRIAKVFGGNAELWVRMQATYDLRIAEKKMKGIQLKPYVFQVA' A
#
# COMPACT_ATOMS: atom_id res chain seq x y z
N VAL A 1 18.48 10.36 3.48
CA VAL A 1 17.08 9.85 3.54
C VAL A 1 17.01 8.37 3.92
N ALA A 2 17.56 7.42 3.13
CA ALA A 2 17.47 5.98 3.45
C ALA A 2 17.97 5.63 4.87
N GLU A 3 19.11 6.20 5.27
CA GLU A 3 19.67 6.07 6.61
C GLU A 3 18.74 6.64 7.71
N MET A 4 18.15 7.82 7.48
CA MET A 4 17.19 8.43 8.43
C MET A 4 15.96 7.54 8.62
N LEU A 5 15.49 6.90 7.55
CA LEU A 5 14.39 5.93 7.59
C LEU A 5 14.80 4.58 8.20
N GLY A 6 16.10 4.34 8.43
CA GLY A 6 16.64 3.08 8.92
C GLY A 6 16.45 1.91 7.96
N VAL A 7 16.57 2.16 6.65
CA VAL A 7 16.43 1.17 5.57
C VAL A 7 17.63 1.20 4.62
N THR A 8 17.82 0.14 3.84
CA THR A 8 18.88 0.11 2.83
C THR A 8 18.57 1.09 1.70
N ARG A 9 19.60 1.58 1.01
CA ARG A 9 19.43 2.41 -0.21
C ARG A 9 18.61 1.68 -1.28
N ALA A 10 18.80 0.36 -1.41
CA ALA A 10 18.04 -0.48 -2.33
C ALA A 10 16.55 -0.51 -1.98
N ALA A 11 16.19 -0.67 -0.69
CA ALA A 11 14.80 -0.66 -0.25
C ALA A 11 14.12 0.68 -0.56
N LEU A 12 14.77 1.80 -0.24
CA LEU A 12 14.24 3.12 -0.59
C LEU A 12 14.13 3.31 -2.11
N SER A 13 15.16 2.91 -2.86
CA SER A 13 15.15 2.99 -4.33
C SER A 13 14.00 2.20 -4.94
N ASN A 14 13.71 0.99 -4.43
CA ASN A 14 12.61 0.19 -4.92
C ASN A 14 11.25 0.86 -4.69
N VAL A 15 11.04 1.50 -3.54
CA VAL A 15 9.81 2.27 -3.28
C VAL A 15 9.71 3.48 -4.21
N LEU A 16 10.80 4.25 -4.35
CA LEU A 16 10.82 5.46 -5.18
C LEU A 16 10.63 5.19 -6.67
N ASN A 17 11.03 4.00 -7.14
CA ASN A 17 10.88 3.58 -8.53
C ASN A 17 9.68 2.65 -8.75
N GLU A 18 8.70 2.65 -7.83
CA GLU A 18 7.46 1.87 -7.94
C GLU A 18 7.68 0.35 -8.05
N LYS A 19 8.86 -0.15 -7.66
CA LYS A 19 9.23 -1.58 -7.65
C LYS A 19 8.87 -2.27 -6.34
N ALA A 20 8.50 -1.51 -5.30
CA ALA A 20 8.03 -2.03 -4.03
C ALA A 20 6.93 -1.12 -3.45
N ALA A 21 5.94 -1.74 -2.80
CA ALA A 21 4.88 -1.04 -2.09
C ALA A 21 5.40 -0.38 -0.80
N ILE A 22 4.72 0.68 -0.37
CA ILE A 22 4.90 1.24 0.98
C ILE A 22 4.20 0.32 1.98
N SER A 23 4.98 -0.45 2.74
CA SER A 23 4.46 -1.27 3.83
C SER A 23 4.02 -0.41 5.03
N PRO A 24 3.16 -0.91 5.94
CA PRO A 24 2.82 -0.19 7.17
C PRO A 24 4.04 0.20 8.01
N LEU A 25 5.07 -0.65 8.05
CA LEU A 25 6.32 -0.32 8.76
C LEU A 25 7.10 0.80 8.06
N MET A 26 7.13 0.83 6.72
CA MET A 26 7.73 1.94 5.97
C MET A 26 6.94 3.25 6.20
N ALA A 27 5.61 3.18 6.22
CA ALA A 27 4.76 4.33 6.53
C ALA A 27 5.05 4.92 7.93
N LEU A 28 5.20 4.07 8.94
CA LEU A 28 5.61 4.49 10.29
C LEU A 28 6.99 5.14 10.31
N ARG A 29 7.97 4.61 9.55
CA ARG A 29 9.30 5.20 9.41
C ARG A 29 9.24 6.58 8.77
N ILE A 30 8.44 6.73 7.71
CA ILE A 30 8.24 8.02 7.04
C ILE A 30 7.63 9.03 8.02
N ALA A 31 6.55 8.66 8.72
CA ALA A 31 5.91 9.55 9.70
C ALA A 31 6.84 9.92 10.86
N LYS A 32 7.69 8.99 11.32
CA LYS A 32 8.66 9.24 12.38
C LYS A 32 9.77 10.21 11.98
N VAL A 33 10.21 10.16 10.71
CA VAL A 33 11.30 10.99 10.19
C VAL A 33 10.83 12.36 9.71
N PHE A 34 9.70 12.40 9.02
CA PHE A 34 9.20 13.60 8.33
C PHE A 34 7.98 14.23 9.02
N GLY A 35 7.45 13.62 10.08
CA GLY A 35 6.18 14.00 10.68
C GLY A 35 4.97 13.52 9.87
N GLY A 36 3.77 13.87 10.34
CA GLY A 36 2.51 13.51 9.69
C GLY A 36 1.91 12.18 10.15
N ASN A 37 0.97 11.65 9.37
CA ASN A 37 0.18 10.45 9.71
C ASN A 37 0.57 9.25 8.85
N ALA A 38 1.02 8.16 9.48
CA ALA A 38 1.35 6.91 8.80
C ALA A 38 0.14 6.28 8.08
N GLU A 39 -1.07 6.45 8.60
CA GLU A 39 -2.28 5.94 7.95
C GLU A 39 -2.51 6.54 6.57
N LEU A 40 -2.08 7.78 6.33
CA LEU A 40 -2.21 8.42 5.02
C LEU A 40 -1.47 7.60 3.96
N TRP A 41 -0.22 7.24 4.23
CA TRP A 41 0.60 6.43 3.33
C TRP A 41 0.00 5.04 3.09
N VAL A 42 -0.51 4.40 4.14
CA VAL A 42 -1.16 3.09 4.01
C VAL A 42 -2.43 3.20 3.17
N ARG A 43 -3.26 4.22 3.37
CA ARG A 43 -4.48 4.46 2.55
C ARG A 43 -4.13 4.73 1.09
N MET A 44 -3.08 5.50 0.82
CA MET A 44 -2.60 5.75 -0.54
C MET A 44 -2.15 4.46 -1.22
N GLN A 45 -1.35 3.63 -0.52
CA GLN A 45 -0.92 2.33 -1.05
C GLN A 45 -2.11 1.40 -1.31
N ALA A 46 -3.04 1.28 -0.36
CA ALA A 46 -4.24 0.46 -0.51
C ALA A 46 -5.12 0.91 -1.68
N THR A 47 -5.24 2.23 -1.90
CA THR A 47 -5.99 2.79 -3.03
C THR A 47 -5.34 2.41 -4.37
N TYR A 48 -4.00 2.49 -4.43
CA TYR A 48 -3.25 2.06 -5.61
C TYR A 48 -3.41 0.56 -5.88
N ASP A 49 -3.24 -0.26 -4.85
CA ASP A 49 -3.36 -1.72 -4.93
C ASP A 49 -4.77 -2.14 -5.37
N LEU A 50 -5.80 -1.48 -4.83
CA LEU A 50 -7.19 -1.71 -5.22
C LEU A 50 -7.41 -1.38 -6.69
N ARG A 51 -6.90 -0.25 -7.20
CA ARG A 51 -7.03 0.11 -8.63
C ARG A 51 -6.32 -0.89 -9.55
N ILE A 52 -5.20 -1.47 -9.13
CA ILE A 52 -4.55 -2.56 -9.87
C ILE A 52 -5.42 -3.82 -9.82
N ALA A 53 -5.95 -4.18 -8.65
CA ALA A 53 -6.79 -5.34 -8.47
C ALA A 53 -8.10 -5.23 -9.28
N GLU A 54 -8.73 -4.06 -9.33
CA GLU A 54 -9.91 -3.77 -10.16
C GLU A 54 -9.65 -4.08 -11.64
N LYS A 55 -8.47 -3.70 -12.17
CA LYS A 55 -8.09 -4.02 -13.55
C LYS A 55 -7.99 -5.53 -13.77
N LYS A 56 -7.48 -6.28 -12.79
CA LYS A 56 -7.37 -7.75 -12.84
C LYS A 56 -8.72 -8.44 -12.68
N MET A 57 -9.64 -7.84 -11.92
CA MET A 57 -11.01 -8.34 -11.71
C MET A 57 -11.91 -8.14 -12.92
N LYS A 58 -11.52 -7.31 -13.91
CA LYS A 58 -12.29 -7.13 -15.14
C LYS A 58 -12.49 -8.47 -15.85
N GLY A 59 -13.76 -8.84 -16.05
CA GLY A 59 -14.15 -10.08 -16.74
C GLY A 59 -14.29 -11.29 -15.82
N ILE A 60 -13.95 -11.18 -14.54
CA ILE A 60 -14.23 -12.23 -13.56
C ILE A 60 -15.70 -12.13 -13.15
N GLN A 61 -16.48 -13.19 -13.43
CA GLN A 61 -17.86 -13.28 -13.00
C GLN A 61 -17.94 -14.06 -11.69
N LEU A 62 -18.33 -13.37 -10.62
CA LEU A 62 -18.56 -13.97 -9.30
C LEU A 62 -20.04 -13.88 -8.95
N LYS A 63 -20.56 -14.90 -8.27
CA LYS A 63 -21.92 -14.89 -7.75
C LYS A 63 -21.93 -14.16 -6.40
N PRO A 64 -22.77 -13.13 -6.20
CA PRO A 64 -22.88 -12.47 -4.90
C PRO A 64 -23.46 -13.45 -3.88
N TYR A 65 -22.94 -13.40 -2.66
CA TYR A 65 -23.52 -14.13 -1.56
C TYR A 65 -24.87 -13.51 -1.18
N VAL A 66 -25.93 -14.32 -1.15
CA VAL A 66 -27.27 -13.90 -0.70
C VAL A 66 -27.56 -14.62 0.61
N PHE A 67 -27.64 -13.87 1.70
CA PHE A 67 -28.02 -14.40 3.00
C PHE A 67 -29.53 -14.62 3.03
N GLN A 68 -30.00 -15.86 3.21
CA GLN A 68 -31.41 -16.15 3.45
C GLN A 68 -31.70 -15.96 4.94
N VAL A 69 -32.50 -14.94 5.26
CA VAL A 69 -33.12 -14.82 6.58
C VAL A 69 -34.34 -15.75 6.59
N ALA A 70 -34.37 -16.68 7.55
CA ALA A 70 -35.48 -17.61 7.78
C ALA A 70 -36.70 -16.92 8.40
#